data_AF-A0A914KJG8-F1
#
_entry.id   AF-A0A914KJG8-F1
#
_cell.length_a   1.000
_cell.length_b   1.000
_cell.length_c   1.000
_cell.angle_alpha   90.00
_cell.angle_beta   90.00
_cell.angle_gamma   90.00
#
_symmetry.space_group_name_H-M   'P 1'
#
loop_
_entity.id
_entity.type
_entity.pdbx_description
1 polymer ?
#
loop_
_entity_poly.entity_id
_entity_poly.type
_entity_poly.pdbx_seq_one_letter_code
_entity_poly.pdbx_strand_id
1 'polypeptide(L)'
;MDSEVAELITNTQSITNLKEVDSEKNPIKEDIIAYNAEDQMSLTDLSVHQAIHTIEFCLGCISHTSSYLRLWALSLAHALIVRSTLAYGSHAFISYLRYAGTSPYFISFFCFFILTVVILVIMEGLSAFLHVLRLHWVEFQSKFYEGAGKEFAPFSFTEALRKLCLESSLHQTV
;
A
#
# COMPACT_ATOMS: atom_id res chain seq x y z
N MET A 1 -78.84 -1.89 24.93
CA MET A 1 -77.70 -0.96 25.13
C MET A 1 -76.43 -1.80 25.32
N ASP A 2 -76.35 -2.93 24.58
CA ASP A 2 -75.46 -4.05 24.88
C ASP A 2 -74.63 -4.46 23.65
N SER A 3 -74.93 -3.90 22.48
CA SER A 3 -74.17 -4.11 21.23
C SER A 3 -73.00 -3.15 21.07
N GLU A 4 -73.09 -1.93 21.60
CA GLU A 4 -72.04 -0.90 21.48
C GLU A 4 -70.86 -1.16 22.44
N VAL A 5 -71.13 -1.77 23.59
CA VAL A 5 -70.11 -2.16 24.58
C VAL A 5 -69.26 -3.34 24.09
N ALA A 6 -69.85 -4.27 23.34
CA ALA A 6 -69.14 -5.43 22.78
C ALA A 6 -68.17 -5.04 21.66
N GLU A 7 -68.52 -4.03 20.87
CA GLU A 7 -67.66 -3.48 19.82
C GLU A 7 -66.47 -2.71 20.41
N LEU A 8 -66.69 -1.97 21.51
CA LEU A 8 -65.64 -1.27 22.25
C LEU A 8 -64.63 -2.21 22.93
N ILE A 9 -65.07 -3.36 23.45
CA ILE A 9 -64.18 -4.38 24.03
C ILE A 9 -63.34 -5.05 22.93
N THR A 10 -63.95 -5.34 21.79
CA THR A 10 -63.25 -5.91 20.62
C THR A 10 -62.20 -4.95 20.07
N ASN A 11 -62.52 -3.65 20.01
CA ASN A 11 -61.60 -2.63 19.52
C ASN A 11 -60.49 -2.28 20.55
N THR A 12 -60.76 -2.49 21.84
CA THR A 12 -59.75 -2.33 22.90
C THR A 12 -58.78 -3.51 22.92
N GLN A 13 -59.28 -4.74 22.73
CA GLN A 13 -58.48 -5.96 22.60
C GLN A 13 -57.58 -5.93 21.36
N SER A 14 -58.05 -5.40 20.22
CA SER A 14 -57.23 -5.23 19.02
C SER A 14 -56.13 -4.18 19.19
N ILE A 15 -56.39 -3.08 19.91
CA ILE A 15 -55.39 -2.05 20.22
C ILE A 15 -54.34 -2.54 21.24
N THR A 16 -54.71 -3.40 22.19
CA THR A 16 -53.71 -4.04 23.09
C THR A 16 -52.81 -5.02 22.36
N ASN A 17 -53.34 -5.79 21.39
CA ASN A 17 -52.52 -6.70 20.58
C ASN A 17 -51.62 -5.96 19.57
N LEU A 18 -52.02 -4.77 19.13
CA LEU A 18 -51.18 -3.90 18.28
C LEU A 18 -50.00 -3.26 19.03
N LYS A 19 -50.13 -3.03 20.35
CA LYS A 19 -49.00 -2.55 21.17
C LYS A 19 -47.94 -3.62 21.46
N GLU A 20 -48.29 -4.89 21.33
CA GLU A 20 -47.36 -6.00 21.56
C GLU A 20 -46.54 -6.34 20.30
N VAL A 21 -47.05 -5.98 19.11
CA VAL A 21 -46.37 -6.19 17.81
C VAL A 21 -45.46 -5.03 17.40
N ASP A 22 -45.58 -3.83 18.00
CA ASP A 22 -44.58 -2.75 17.83
C ASP A 22 -43.24 -3.03 18.56
N SER A 23 -43.15 -4.18 19.25
CA SER A 23 -41.88 -4.80 19.64
C SER A 23 -41.36 -5.79 18.58
N GLU A 24 -41.79 -5.66 17.33
CA GLU A 24 -41.13 -6.25 16.18
C GLU A 24 -39.83 -5.48 15.92
N LYS A 25 -38.76 -5.99 16.56
CA LYS A 25 -37.34 -5.92 16.17
C LYS A 25 -37.08 -5.01 14.97
N ASN A 26 -37.10 -3.70 15.21
CA ASN A 26 -36.72 -2.74 14.18
C ASN A 26 -35.21 -2.92 13.99
N PRO A 27 -34.73 -3.47 12.86
CA PRO A 27 -33.32 -3.84 12.70
C PRO A 27 -32.42 -2.61 12.91
N ILE A 28 -32.93 -1.43 12.55
CA ILE A 28 -32.26 -0.15 12.72
C ILE A 28 -32.11 0.21 14.21
N LYS A 29 -33.08 -0.13 15.07
CA LYS A 29 -33.04 0.20 16.51
C LYS A 29 -32.14 -0.77 17.28
N GLU A 30 -32.14 -2.05 16.91
CA GLU A 30 -31.18 -3.03 17.44
C GLU A 30 -29.74 -2.66 17.03
N ASP A 31 -29.54 -2.25 15.77
CA ASP A 31 -28.24 -1.81 15.26
C ASP A 31 -27.80 -0.49 15.91
N ILE A 32 -28.71 0.47 16.16
CA ILE A 32 -28.39 1.72 16.88
C ILE A 32 -28.11 1.47 18.37
N ILE A 33 -28.78 0.51 19.01
CA ILE A 33 -28.55 0.16 20.42
C ILE A 33 -27.26 -0.66 20.56
N ALA A 34 -26.95 -1.55 19.60
CA ALA A 34 -25.66 -2.23 19.52
C ALA A 34 -24.53 -1.22 19.25
N TYR A 35 -24.75 -0.25 18.36
CA TYR A 35 -23.82 0.84 18.08
C TYR A 35 -23.59 1.73 19.31
N ASN A 36 -24.64 2.08 20.07
CA ASN A 36 -24.50 2.86 21.32
C ASN A 36 -23.95 2.05 22.51
N ALA A 37 -24.11 0.72 22.51
CA ALA A 37 -23.51 -0.16 23.51
C ALA A 37 -22.02 -0.42 23.21
N GLU A 38 -21.62 -0.36 21.94
CA GLU A 38 -20.23 -0.43 21.47
C GLU A 38 -19.54 0.95 21.51
N ASP A 39 -20.30 2.06 21.46
CA ASP A 39 -19.82 3.44 21.69
C ASP A 39 -19.48 3.73 23.17
N GLN A 40 -19.76 2.78 24.07
CA GLN A 40 -19.14 2.69 25.40
C GLN A 40 -17.86 1.84 25.39
N MET A 41 -17.10 1.82 24.30
CA MET A 41 -15.66 1.66 24.41
C MET A 41 -15.19 2.69 25.43
N SER A 42 -14.59 2.22 26.52
CA SER A 42 -14.14 3.06 27.61
C SER A 42 -13.31 4.21 27.03
N LEU A 43 -13.37 5.42 27.59
CA LEU A 43 -12.39 6.46 27.25
C LEU A 43 -10.95 5.91 27.41
N THR A 44 -10.77 4.88 28.24
CA THR A 44 -9.56 4.06 28.31
C THR A 44 -9.21 3.37 26.98
N ASP A 45 -10.15 2.75 26.26
CA ASP A 45 -9.89 2.08 24.98
C ASP A 45 -9.54 3.06 23.86
N LEU A 46 -10.27 4.19 23.78
CA LEU A 46 -9.95 5.27 22.85
C LEU A 46 -8.60 5.92 23.17
N SER A 47 -8.30 6.15 24.45
CA SER A 47 -7.02 6.73 24.87
C SER A 47 -5.85 5.78 24.64
N VAL A 48 -6.03 4.46 24.83
CA VAL A 48 -5.01 3.44 24.53
C VAL A 48 -4.78 3.36 23.03
N HIS A 49 -5.84 3.31 22.22
CA HIS A 49 -5.71 3.29 20.75
C HIS A 49 -4.98 4.54 20.23
N GLN A 50 -5.34 5.72 20.72
CA GLN A 50 -4.69 6.97 20.34
C GLN A 50 -3.24 7.05 20.83
N ALA A 51 -2.94 6.53 22.02
CA ALA A 51 -1.58 6.49 22.56
C ALA A 51 -0.67 5.59 21.72
N ILE A 52 -1.16 4.42 21.29
CA ILE A 52 -0.43 3.51 20.41
C ILE A 52 -0.15 4.19 19.06
N HIS A 53 -1.17 4.79 18.43
CA HIS A 53 -1.01 5.48 17.15
C HIS A 53 -0.02 6.67 17.26
N THR A 54 0.01 7.37 18.40
CA THR A 54 0.96 8.46 18.65
C THR A 54 2.40 7.96 18.78
N ILE A 55 2.62 6.85 19.50
CA ILE A 55 3.96 6.25 19.64
C ILE A 55 4.44 5.70 18.29
N GLU A 56 3.57 5.02 17.56
CA GLU A 56 3.84 4.51 16.22
C GLU A 56 4.17 5.65 15.24
N PHE A 57 3.45 6.77 15.31
CA PHE A 57 3.75 7.96 14.53
C PHE A 57 5.11 8.59 14.89
N CYS A 58 5.42 8.76 16.17
CA CYS A 58 6.70 9.32 16.62
C CYS A 58 7.89 8.41 16.22
N LEU A 59 7.78 7.10 16.45
CA LEU A 59 8.79 6.12 16.05
C LEU A 59 8.92 6.02 14.54
N GLY A 60 7.80 6.10 13.81
CA GLY A 60 7.76 6.20 12.36
C GLY A 60 8.53 7.42 11.86
N CYS A 61 8.26 8.62 12.39
CA CYS A 61 8.96 9.85 11.99
C CYS A 61 10.49 9.77 12.16
N ILE A 62 10.96 9.20 13.26
CA ILE A 62 12.40 9.00 13.51
C ILE A 62 12.98 7.95 12.54
N SER A 63 12.27 6.84 12.33
CA SER A 63 12.69 5.75 11.44
C SER A 63 12.80 6.21 9.97
N HIS A 64 11.80 6.95 9.50
CA HIS A 64 11.77 7.58 8.19
C HIS A 64 12.98 8.52 8.02
N THR A 65 13.21 9.41 9.00
CA THR A 65 14.37 10.32 8.98
C THR A 65 15.71 9.58 8.94
N SER A 66 15.88 8.52 9.76
CA SER A 66 17.10 7.71 9.79
C SER A 66 17.34 6.97 8.47
N SER A 67 16.28 6.51 7.80
CA SER A 67 16.36 5.79 6.54
C SER A 67 17.00 6.62 5.42
N TYR A 68 16.85 7.95 5.42
CA TYR A 68 17.48 8.84 4.43
C TYR A 68 19.00 8.95 4.56
N LEU A 69 19.58 8.69 5.74
CA LEU A 69 21.04 8.66 5.93
C LEU A 69 21.71 7.64 4.99
N ARG A 70 20.98 6.58 4.63
CA ARG A 70 21.44 5.56 3.68
C ARG A 70 21.78 6.14 2.31
N LEU A 71 20.99 7.10 1.82
CA LEU A 71 21.23 7.74 0.53
C LEU A 71 22.48 8.63 0.60
N TRP A 72 22.67 9.33 1.72
CA TRP A 72 23.88 10.12 1.96
C TRP A 72 25.13 9.24 2.02
N ALA A 73 25.07 8.11 2.75
CA ALA A 73 26.16 7.16 2.86
C ALA A 73 26.49 6.49 1.51
N LEU A 74 25.48 6.14 0.72
CA LEU A 74 25.66 5.60 -0.62
C LEU A 74 26.34 6.62 -1.55
N SER A 75 25.95 7.90 -1.47
CA SER A 75 26.60 8.98 -2.22
C SER A 75 28.08 9.14 -1.85
N LEU A 76 28.40 9.07 -0.55
CA LEU A 76 29.80 9.12 -0.08
C LEU A 76 30.61 7.90 -0.55
N ALA A 77 30.06 6.70 -0.43
CA ALA A 77 30.70 5.47 -0.89
C ALA A 77 30.95 5.50 -2.41
N HIS A 78 29.93 5.90 -3.18
CA HIS A 78 30.04 6.07 -4.62
C HIS A 78 31.15 7.07 -4.99
N ALA A 79 31.21 8.23 -4.33
CA ALA A 79 32.28 9.22 -4.55
C ALA A 79 33.68 8.67 -4.21
N LEU A 80 33.80 7.83 -3.19
CA LEU A 80 35.06 7.16 -2.84
C LEU A 80 35.48 6.12 -3.89
N ILE A 81 34.55 5.29 -4.36
CA ILE A 81 34.80 4.23 -5.36
C ILE A 81 35.15 4.84 -6.72
N VAL A 82 34.46 5.92 -7.11
CA VAL A 82 34.81 6.71 -8.30
C VAL A 82 36.22 7.27 -8.15
N ARG A 83 36.51 7.98 -7.07
CA ARG A 83 37.85 8.58 -6.84
C ARG A 83 38.96 7.53 -6.84
N SER A 84 38.77 6.37 -6.21
CA SER A 84 39.78 5.31 -6.21
C SER A 84 39.94 4.68 -7.58
N THR A 85 38.85 4.33 -8.28
CA THR A 85 38.88 3.78 -9.65
C THR A 85 39.60 4.70 -10.61
N LEU A 86 39.28 5.99 -10.60
CA LEU A 86 39.90 6.96 -11.50
C LEU A 86 41.38 7.22 -11.14
N ALA A 87 41.73 7.26 -9.85
CA ALA A 87 43.12 7.42 -9.41
C ALA A 87 44.00 6.22 -9.80
N TYR A 88 43.55 4.99 -9.51
CA TYR A 88 44.30 3.78 -9.87
C TYR A 88 44.31 3.55 -11.38
N GLY A 89 43.20 3.82 -12.07
CA GLY A 89 43.08 3.71 -13.52
C GLY A 89 43.99 4.67 -14.27
N SER A 90 44.04 5.94 -13.87
CA SER A 90 44.92 6.94 -14.50
C SER A 90 46.40 6.67 -14.22
N HIS A 91 46.77 6.23 -13.00
CA HIS A 91 48.14 5.81 -12.71
C HIS A 91 48.57 4.60 -13.55
N ALA A 92 47.70 3.58 -13.68
CA ALA A 92 47.94 2.43 -14.55
C ALA A 92 48.04 2.85 -16.02
N PHE A 93 47.17 3.74 -16.48
CA PHE A 93 47.21 4.26 -17.85
C PHE A 93 48.51 5.03 -18.14
N ILE A 94 48.94 5.95 -17.27
CA ILE A 94 50.17 6.75 -17.43
C ILE A 94 51.44 5.88 -17.38
N SER A 95 51.48 4.89 -16.49
CA SER A 95 52.60 3.95 -16.40
C SER A 95 52.70 3.05 -17.64
N TYR A 96 51.56 2.59 -18.16
CA TYR A 96 51.50 1.86 -19.43
C TYR A 96 51.91 2.75 -20.62
N LEU A 97 51.54 4.04 -20.56
CA LEU A 97 51.94 5.06 -21.54
C LEU A 97 53.47 5.20 -21.64
N ARG A 98 54.16 5.16 -20.49
CA ARG A 98 55.61 5.30 -20.37
C ARG A 98 56.37 4.10 -20.94
N TYR A 99 55.82 2.89 -20.84
CA TYR A 99 56.54 1.66 -21.19
C TYR A 99 56.31 1.16 -22.62
N ALA A 100 55.15 1.41 -23.24
CA ALA A 100 54.70 0.64 -24.42
C ALA A 100 54.56 1.41 -25.76
N GLY A 101 54.95 2.68 -25.85
CA GLY A 101 54.82 3.47 -27.10
C GLY A 101 53.35 3.67 -27.54
N THR A 102 53.08 4.25 -28.72
CA THR A 102 51.76 4.84 -29.07
C THR A 102 50.61 3.85 -29.34
N SER A 103 50.91 2.60 -29.66
CA SER A 103 49.94 1.66 -30.22
C SER A 103 48.85 1.12 -29.26
N PRO A 104 49.10 0.82 -27.97
CA PRO A 104 48.10 0.17 -27.12
C PRO A 104 47.14 1.14 -26.41
N TYR A 105 47.25 2.45 -26.64
CA TYR A 105 46.47 3.45 -25.91
C TYR A 105 44.97 3.36 -26.20
N PHE A 106 44.60 3.12 -27.47
CA PHE A 106 43.19 2.99 -27.87
C PHE A 106 42.51 1.80 -27.19
N ILE A 107 43.20 0.66 -27.10
CA ILE A 107 42.66 -0.56 -26.48
C ILE A 107 42.53 -0.38 -24.96
N SER A 108 43.55 0.22 -24.32
CA SER A 108 43.59 0.43 -22.88
C SER A 108 42.52 1.43 -22.43
N PHE A 109 42.33 2.50 -23.22
CA PHE A 109 41.30 3.51 -22.97
C PHE A 109 39.88 2.92 -23.06
N PHE A 110 39.57 2.15 -24.11
CA PHE A 110 38.26 1.52 -24.26
C PHE A 110 37.99 0.50 -23.15
N CYS A 111 39.00 -0.31 -22.79
CA CYS A 111 38.89 -1.26 -21.68
C CYS A 111 38.58 -0.54 -20.35
N PHE A 112 39.33 0.51 -20.05
CA PHE A 112 39.11 1.33 -18.85
C PHE A 112 37.74 2.02 -18.85
N PHE A 113 37.30 2.53 -19.99
CA PHE A 113 35.99 3.17 -20.14
C PHE A 113 34.84 2.19 -19.90
N ILE A 114 34.89 1.00 -20.52
CA ILE A 114 33.85 -0.03 -20.35
C ILE A 114 33.80 -0.51 -18.89
N LEU A 115 34.96 -0.77 -18.28
CA LEU A 115 35.06 -1.15 -16.87
C LEU A 115 34.38 -0.11 -15.95
N THR A 116 34.66 1.17 -16.20
CA THR A 116 34.11 2.30 -15.44
C THR A 116 32.58 2.39 -15.60
N VAL A 117 32.06 2.21 -16.81
CA VAL A 117 30.61 2.22 -17.08
C VAL A 117 29.91 1.05 -16.39
N VAL A 118 30.43 -0.18 -16.53
CA VAL A 118 29.77 -1.37 -15.96
C VAL A 118 29.75 -1.31 -14.43
N ILE A 119 30.88 -0.99 -13.79
CA ILE A 119 30.99 -1.04 -12.33
C ILE A 119 30.40 0.21 -11.66
N LEU A 120 30.75 1.43 -12.13
CA LEU A 120 30.32 2.65 -11.46
C LEU A 120 28.91 3.09 -11.87
N VAL A 121 28.45 2.79 -13.09
CA VAL A 121 27.12 3.28 -13.54
C VAL A 121 26.06 2.21 -13.36
N ILE A 122 26.27 1.00 -13.88
CA ILE A 122 25.23 -0.04 -13.86
C ILE A 122 25.09 -0.66 -12.47
N MET A 123 26.19 -1.13 -11.87
CA MET A 123 26.16 -1.82 -10.57
C MET A 123 25.74 -0.90 -9.41
N GLU A 124 26.40 0.24 -9.27
CA GLU A 124 26.07 1.23 -8.22
C GLU A 124 24.73 1.93 -8.49
N GLY A 125 24.39 2.20 -9.75
CA GLY A 125 23.10 2.82 -10.11
C GLY A 125 21.90 1.92 -9.79
N LEU A 126 22.01 0.61 -10.03
CA LEU A 126 20.97 -0.35 -9.67
C LEU A 126 20.80 -0.46 -8.14
N SER A 127 21.90 -0.45 -7.40
CA SER A 127 21.89 -0.45 -5.92
C SER A 127 21.18 0.79 -5.37
N ALA A 128 21.50 1.97 -5.90
CA ALA A 128 20.84 3.22 -5.55
C ALA A 128 19.34 3.21 -5.87
N PHE A 129 18.98 2.73 -7.06
CA PHE A 129 17.59 2.62 -7.49
C PHE A 129 16.75 1.76 -6.54
N LEU A 130 17.25 0.58 -6.14
CA LEU A 130 16.54 -0.30 -5.21
C LEU A 130 16.43 0.29 -3.81
N HIS A 131 17.41 1.07 -3.35
CA HIS A 131 17.30 1.81 -2.10
C HIS A 131 16.20 2.87 -2.14
N VAL A 132 16.08 3.60 -3.24
CA VAL A 132 15.00 4.59 -3.41
C VAL A 132 13.63 3.90 -3.54
N LEU A 133 13.54 2.80 -4.30
CA LEU A 133 12.31 2.01 -4.42
C LEU A 133 11.84 1.50 -3.04
N ARG A 134 12.77 1.05 -2.20
CA ARG A 134 12.45 0.60 -0.84
C ARG A 134 11.93 1.74 0.02
N LEU A 135 12.53 2.93 -0.03
CA LEU A 135 11.97 4.09 0.68
C LEU A 135 10.56 4.40 0.16
N HIS A 136 10.35 4.42 -1.16
CA HIS A 136 9.03 4.68 -1.72
C HIS A 136 7.99 3.66 -1.25
N TRP A 137 8.34 2.38 -1.23
CA TRP A 137 7.43 1.34 -0.76
C TRP A 137 7.18 1.40 0.75
N VAL A 138 8.22 1.41 1.57
CA VAL A 138 8.07 1.25 3.02
C VAL A 138 7.67 2.54 3.73
N GLU A 139 7.98 3.69 3.14
CA GLU A 139 7.82 4.99 3.79
C GLU A 139 6.75 5.86 3.13
N PHE A 140 6.54 5.75 1.80
CA PHE A 140 5.45 6.47 1.14
C PHE A 140 4.12 5.71 1.24
N GLN A 141 4.10 4.38 1.10
CA GLN A 141 2.84 3.61 1.18
C GLN A 141 2.31 3.50 2.61
N SER A 142 3.18 3.36 3.63
CA SER A 142 2.76 3.22 5.02
C SER A 142 2.09 4.46 5.62
N LYS A 143 2.27 5.65 5.00
CA LYS A 143 1.64 6.90 5.44
C LYS A 143 0.39 7.30 4.66
N PHE A 144 0.28 6.91 3.39
CA PHE A 144 -0.75 7.42 2.48
C PHE A 144 -1.65 6.34 1.89
N TYR A 145 -1.37 5.05 2.16
CA TYR A 145 -2.13 3.92 1.63
C TYR A 145 -2.71 3.08 2.76
N GLU A 146 -3.99 3.26 3.05
CA GLU A 146 -4.73 2.45 4.04
C GLU A 146 -5.10 1.05 3.52
N GLY A 147 -4.81 0.72 2.26
CA GLY A 147 -5.07 -0.62 1.71
C GLY A 147 -6.55 -0.98 1.51
N ALA A 148 -7.47 -0.06 1.77
CA ALA A 148 -8.92 -0.29 1.69
C ALA A 148 -9.52 -0.11 0.27
N GLY A 149 -8.75 -0.45 -0.78
CA GLY A 149 -9.20 -0.34 -2.17
C GLY A 149 -9.83 -1.65 -2.67
N LYS A 150 -11.02 -1.57 -3.28
CA LYS A 150 -11.56 -2.68 -4.08
C LYS A 150 -10.97 -2.59 -5.49
N GLU A 151 -10.47 -3.71 -6.00
CA GLU A 151 -9.93 -3.77 -7.36
C GLU A 151 -11.00 -3.34 -8.35
N PHE A 152 -10.67 -2.39 -9.23
CA PHE A 152 -11.60 -1.88 -10.22
C PHE A 152 -11.80 -2.95 -11.31
N ALA A 153 -12.94 -3.64 -11.26
CA ALA A 153 -13.39 -4.54 -12.32
C ALA A 153 -14.29 -3.76 -13.30
N PRO A 154 -13.79 -3.32 -14.48
CA PRO A 154 -14.63 -2.63 -15.45
C PRO A 154 -15.72 -3.57 -15.99
N PHE A 155 -16.93 -3.04 -16.15
CA PHE A 155 -18.02 -3.75 -16.79
C PHE A 155 -17.73 -3.91 -18.30
N SER A 156 -17.37 -5.13 -18.72
CA SER A 156 -17.14 -5.47 -20.13
C SER A 156 -18.38 -6.13 -20.72
N PHE A 157 -19.02 -5.46 -21.67
CA PHE A 157 -20.16 -6.00 -22.42
C PHE A 157 -19.81 -7.29 -23.18
N THR A 158 -18.57 -7.45 -23.62
CA THR A 158 -18.08 -8.67 -24.28
C THR A 158 -18.12 -9.87 -23.34
N GLU A 159 -17.80 -9.67 -22.06
CA GLU A 159 -17.83 -10.73 -21.04
C GLU A 159 -19.27 -11.08 -20.66
N ALA A 160 -20.15 -10.08 -20.54
CA ALA A 160 -21.58 -10.28 -20.28
C ALA A 160 -22.27 -11.03 -21.44
N LEU A 161 -22.00 -10.64 -22.69
CA LEU A 161 -22.55 -11.31 -23.87
C LEU A 161 -21.99 -12.71 -24.06
N ARG A 162 -20.70 -12.95 -23.75
CA ARG A 162 -20.12 -14.29 -23.79
C ARG A 162 -20.77 -15.24 -22.77
N LYS A 163 -21.05 -14.76 -21.55
CA LYS A 163 -21.77 -15.55 -20.54
C LYS A 163 -23.19 -15.89 -20.98
N LEU A 164 -23.94 -14.92 -21.49
CA LEU A 164 -25.30 -15.15 -22.01
C LEU A 164 -25.31 -16.06 -23.25
N CYS A 165 -24.32 -15.93 -24.13
CA CYS A 165 -24.17 -16.81 -25.29
C CYS A 165 -23.84 -18.26 -24.87
N LEU A 166 -22.92 -18.45 -23.91
CA LEU A 166 -22.61 -19.77 -23.35
C LEU A 166 -23.82 -20.41 -22.64
N GLU A 167 -24.60 -19.62 -21.91
CA GLU A 167 -25.82 -20.08 -21.26
C GLU A 167 -26.90 -20.49 -22.27
N SER A 168 -27.06 -19.71 -23.36
CA SER A 168 -27.95 -20.10 -24.47
C SER A 168 -27.46 -21.37 -25.19
N SER A 169 -26.15 -21.60 -25.26
CA SER A 169 -25.55 -22.76 -25.90
C SER A 169 -25.74 -24.05 -25.08
N LEU A 170 -25.80 -23.94 -23.75
CA LEU A 170 -26.01 -25.05 -22.81
C LEU A 170 -27.48 -25.48 -22.78
N HIS A 171 -28.42 -24.53 -22.82
CA HIS A 171 -29.86 -24.81 -22.79
C HIS A 171 -30.38 -25.47 -24.09
N GLN A 172 -29.59 -25.48 -25.16
CA GLN A 172 -29.96 -26.10 -26.44
C GLN A 172 -29.36 -27.51 -26.63
N THR A 173 -28.51 -27.98 -25.71
CA THR A 173 -27.90 -29.32 -25.73
C THR A 173 -28.50 -30.31 -24.73
N VAL A 174 -29.55 -29.92 -23.96
CA VAL A 174 -30.37 -30.79 -23.08
C VAL A 174 -31.78 -30.90 -23.67
#